data_AF-A0A850XYS1-F1
#
_entry.id   AF-A0A850XYS1-F1
#
_cell.length_a   1.000
_cell.length_b   1.000
_cell.length_c   1.000
_cell.angle_alpha   90.00
_cell.angle_beta   90.00
_cell.angle_gamma   90.00
#
_symmetry.space_group_name_H-M   'P 1'
#
loop_
_entity.id
_entity.type
_entity.pdbx_description
1 polymer ?
#
loop_
_entity_poly.entity_id
_entity_poly.type
_entity_poly.pdbx_seq_one_letter_code
_entity_poly.pdbx_strand_id
1 'polypeptide(L)'
;QHYFTVLFGHEGQKPLELRCEDEVDGDEWVEAIHQASYSDILIEREVLMQKYIHLVQIVETEKVAANQLRHQLEDQDTEIERLKSEIVALNKTKEKMRPYQGNQEDEDPDIKKIKKVQSFMRGWLCRRKWKTIVQDYICSPHAESMRKRNQIVFNMVEAESEYVHQLYVLVNCFLRPLRMAASSKKPPISHDDVSSIFLNSETIMFLHEIFHQGLKARIANWPTLILADLFDILLPMLNIYQEFVRNHQYSLQVLANCKQNRDFDKLLKQYEANPACEGRMLETFLTYPMFQVP
;
A
#
# COMPACT_ATOMS: atom_id res chain seq x y z
N GLN A 1 -52.68 18.93 16.57
CA GLN A 1 -52.36 18.79 15.13
C GLN A 1 -51.25 19.77 14.87
N HIS A 2 -50.09 19.27 14.47
CA HIS A 2 -48.88 20.06 14.30
C HIS A 2 -48.75 20.44 12.82
N TYR A 3 -48.31 21.67 12.58
CA TYR A 3 -48.20 22.24 11.25
C TYR A 3 -46.92 23.06 11.16
N PHE A 4 -46.30 23.06 9.99
CA PHE A 4 -45.20 23.97 9.68
C PHE A 4 -45.42 24.59 8.29
N THR A 5 -44.87 25.78 8.09
CA THR A 5 -45.06 26.55 6.86
C THR A 5 -43.73 26.73 6.15
N VAL A 6 -43.71 26.39 4.86
CA VAL A 6 -42.56 26.65 3.98
C VAL A 6 -42.84 27.94 3.21
N LEU A 7 -41.98 28.94 3.44
CA LEU A 7 -42.01 30.23 2.76
C LEU A 7 -40.97 30.24 1.65
N PHE A 8 -41.40 30.48 0.41
CA PHE A 8 -40.49 30.59 -0.72
C PHE A 8 -40.03 32.04 -0.90
N GLY A 9 -38.74 32.27 -1.12
CA GLY A 9 -38.13 33.61 -1.18
C GLY A 9 -38.35 34.42 -2.47
N HIS A 10 -39.16 33.93 -3.42
CA HIS A 10 -39.46 34.62 -4.68
C HIS A 10 -40.86 35.26 -4.65
N GLU A 11 -40.98 36.49 -5.13
CA GLU A 11 -42.26 37.20 -5.16
C GLU A 11 -43.31 36.47 -6.02
N GLY A 12 -44.47 36.21 -5.42
CA GLY A 12 -45.64 35.61 -6.09
C GLY A 12 -45.91 34.13 -5.78
N GLN A 13 -45.04 33.43 -5.04
CA GLN A 13 -45.32 32.06 -4.61
C GLN A 13 -46.10 32.03 -3.29
N LYS A 14 -47.18 31.25 -3.26
CA LYS A 14 -47.97 31.06 -2.03
C LYS A 14 -47.21 30.15 -1.05
N PRO A 15 -47.26 30.45 0.26
CA PRO A 15 -46.67 29.58 1.27
C PRO A 15 -47.32 28.20 1.25
N LEU A 16 -46.51 27.17 1.50
CA LEU A 16 -47.00 25.79 1.61
C LEU A 16 -47.19 25.46 3.10
N GLU A 17 -48.39 25.05 3.47
CA GLU A 17 -48.69 24.63 4.85
C GLU A 17 -48.77 23.10 4.89
N LEU A 18 -47.88 22.48 5.66
CA LEU A 18 -47.72 21.04 5.75
C LEU A 18 -48.11 20.57 7.15
N ARG A 19 -48.76 19.41 7.21
CA ARG A 19 -49.20 18.79 8.46
C ARG A 19 -48.26 17.64 8.82
N CYS A 20 -47.84 17.59 10.07
CA CYS A 20 -47.08 16.48 10.65
C CYS A 20 -47.90 15.77 11.75
N GLU A 21 -47.48 14.55 12.07
CA GLU A 21 -48.18 13.72 13.07
C GLU A 21 -47.86 14.18 14.50
N ASP A 22 -46.59 14.48 14.78
CA ASP A 22 -46.09 15.03 16.04
C ASP A 22 -45.03 16.12 15.83
N GLU A 23 -44.57 16.73 16.93
CA GLU A 23 -43.61 17.85 16.92
C GLU A 23 -42.22 17.40 16.47
N VAL A 24 -41.81 16.17 16.81
CA VAL A 24 -40.50 15.61 16.45
C VAL A 24 -40.42 15.34 14.95
N ASP A 25 -41.46 14.73 14.37
CA ASP A 25 -41.61 14.55 12.91
C ASP A 25 -41.57 15.92 12.20
N GLY A 26 -42.26 16.93 12.75
CA GLY A 26 -42.20 18.30 12.24
C GLY A 26 -40.79 18.88 12.18
N ASP A 27 -40.02 18.77 13.27
CA ASP A 27 -38.64 19.26 13.34
C ASP A 27 -37.70 18.52 12.37
N GLU A 28 -37.84 17.19 12.24
CA GLU A 28 -37.07 16.39 11.28
C GLU A 28 -37.35 16.82 9.82
N TRP A 29 -38.62 17.07 9.47
CA TRP A 29 -38.99 17.58 8.14
C TRP A 29 -38.42 18.97 7.89
N VAL A 30 -38.48 19.86 8.88
CA VAL A 30 -37.95 21.23 8.75
C VAL A 30 -36.42 21.21 8.55
N GLU A 31 -35.71 20.36 9.28
CA GLU A 31 -34.27 20.18 9.13
C GLU A 31 -33.92 19.61 7.74
N ALA A 32 -34.62 18.56 7.30
CA ALA A 32 -34.41 17.95 5.99
C ALA A 32 -34.67 18.93 4.84
N ILE A 33 -35.72 19.75 4.93
CA ILE A 33 -36.05 20.77 3.92
C ILE A 33 -35.01 21.90 3.91
N HIS A 34 -34.49 22.32 5.07
CA HIS A 34 -33.44 23.34 5.14
C HIS A 34 -32.13 22.89 4.50
N GLN A 35 -31.81 21.61 4.62
CA GLN A 35 -30.61 21.02 4.01
C GLN A 35 -30.80 20.72 2.51
N ALA A 36 -32.05 20.62 2.04
CA ALA A 36 -32.35 20.31 0.64
C ALA A 36 -32.28 21.55 -0.26
N SER A 37 -31.26 21.59 -1.12
CA SER A 37 -31.08 22.66 -2.11
C SER A 37 -31.07 22.09 -3.53
N TYR A 38 -32.14 22.40 -4.29
CA TYR A 38 -32.23 22.00 -5.69
C TYR A 38 -31.11 22.63 -6.55
N SER A 39 -30.67 23.84 -6.18
CA SER A 39 -29.55 24.53 -6.83
C SER A 39 -28.24 23.76 -6.65
N ASP A 40 -27.98 23.24 -5.45
CA ASP A 40 -26.76 22.46 -5.18
C ASP A 40 -26.79 21.13 -5.93
N ILE A 41 -27.94 20.44 -5.95
CA ILE A 41 -28.14 19.21 -6.75
C ILE A 41 -27.92 19.48 -8.25
N LEU A 42 -28.38 20.62 -8.77
CA LEU A 42 -28.15 21.01 -10.16
C LEU A 42 -26.67 21.26 -10.45
N ILE A 43 -25.95 21.93 -9.54
CA ILE A 43 -24.50 22.17 -9.68
C ILE A 43 -23.75 20.84 -9.66
N GLU A 44 -24.07 19.95 -8.72
CA GLU A 44 -23.46 18.62 -8.65
C GLU A 44 -23.71 17.81 -9.92
N ARG A 45 -24.94 17.84 -10.46
CA ARG A 45 -25.29 17.20 -11.74
C ARG A 45 -24.45 17.75 -12.89
N GLU A 46 -24.27 19.07 -12.97
CA GLU A 46 -23.47 19.70 -14.02
C GLU A 46 -21.99 19.30 -13.90
N VAL A 47 -21.42 19.31 -12.69
CA VAL A 47 -20.07 18.84 -12.40
C VAL A 47 -19.90 17.37 -12.79
N LEU A 48 -20.88 16.52 -12.46
CA LEU A 48 -20.86 15.11 -12.79
C LEU A 48 -20.93 14.90 -14.31
N MET A 49 -21.75 15.69 -15.01
CA MET A 49 -21.86 15.64 -16.46
C MET A 49 -20.55 16.05 -17.14
N GLN A 50 -19.86 17.08 -16.64
CA GLN A 50 -18.52 17.46 -17.12
C GLN A 50 -17.49 16.35 -16.89
N LYS A 51 -17.49 15.71 -15.72
CA LYS A 51 -16.63 14.55 -15.43
C LYS A 51 -16.91 13.38 -16.38
N TYR A 52 -18.18 13.10 -16.66
CA TYR A 52 -18.59 12.06 -17.61
C TYR A 52 -18.08 12.34 -19.02
N ILE A 53 -18.24 13.57 -19.52
CA ILE A 53 -17.74 13.98 -20.85
C ILE A 53 -16.22 13.81 -20.92
N HIS A 54 -15.49 14.24 -19.88
CA HIS A 54 -14.05 14.08 -19.83
C HIS A 54 -13.61 12.61 -19.84
N LEU A 55 -14.30 11.76 -19.07
CA LEU A 55 -14.02 10.32 -19.03
C LEU A 55 -14.24 9.67 -20.41
N VAL A 56 -15.32 10.05 -21.11
CA VAL A 56 -15.60 9.57 -22.47
C VAL A 56 -14.49 9.98 -23.44
N GLN A 57 -13.97 11.22 -23.33
CA GLN A 57 -12.83 11.66 -24.14
C GLN A 57 -11.57 10.84 -23.86
N ILE A 58 -11.25 10.58 -22.59
CA ILE A 58 -10.11 9.74 -22.21
C ILE A 58 -10.24 8.35 -22.83
N VAL A 59 -11.41 7.71 -22.67
CA VAL A 59 -11.67 6.37 -23.20
C VAL A 59 -11.51 6.33 -24.72
N GLU A 60 -12.01 7.33 -25.44
CA GLU A 60 -11.86 7.38 -26.90
C GLU A 60 -10.39 7.61 -27.30
N THR A 61 -9.65 8.47 -26.58
CA THR A 61 -8.21 8.66 -26.84
C THR A 61 -7.39 7.40 -26.58
N GLU A 62 -7.68 6.67 -25.49
CA GLU A 62 -7.02 5.39 -25.20
C GLU A 62 -7.35 4.34 -26.26
N LYS A 63 -8.61 4.28 -26.70
CA LYS A 63 -9.04 3.36 -27.77
C LYS A 63 -8.31 3.64 -29.09
N VAL A 64 -8.12 4.91 -29.46
CA VAL A 64 -7.33 5.29 -30.64
C VAL A 64 -5.86 4.90 -30.47
N ALA A 65 -5.26 5.19 -29.32
CA ALA A 65 -3.87 4.81 -29.03
C ALA A 65 -3.66 3.28 -29.07
N ALA A 66 -4.59 2.51 -28.50
CA ALA A 66 -4.56 1.06 -28.53
C ALA A 66 -4.67 0.50 -29.96
N ASN A 67 -5.55 1.07 -30.79
CA ASN A 67 -5.65 0.67 -32.20
C ASN A 67 -4.36 1.02 -32.97
N GLN A 68 -3.75 2.17 -32.72
CA GLN A 68 -2.47 2.54 -33.34
C GLN A 68 -1.35 1.57 -32.96
N LEU A 69 -1.24 1.21 -31.68
CA LEU A 69 -0.27 0.23 -31.21
C LEU A 69 -0.51 -1.14 -31.85
N ARG A 70 -1.76 -1.58 -31.99
CA ARG A 70 -2.08 -2.83 -32.68
C ARG A 70 -1.60 -2.83 -34.13
N HIS A 71 -1.86 -1.75 -34.88
CA HIS A 71 -1.37 -1.64 -36.26
C HIS A 71 0.17 -1.61 -36.33
N GLN A 72 0.84 -0.93 -35.39
CA GLN A 72 2.31 -0.97 -35.34
C GLN A 72 2.86 -2.38 -35.08
N LEU A 73 2.18 -3.18 -34.24
CA LEU A 73 2.56 -4.57 -34.00
C LEU A 73 2.35 -5.44 -35.24
N GLU A 74 1.21 -5.27 -35.93
CA GLU A 74 0.93 -5.96 -37.20
C GLU A 74 1.99 -5.63 -38.26
N ASP A 75 2.35 -4.34 -38.41
CA ASP A 75 3.40 -3.89 -39.33
C ASP A 75 4.76 -4.51 -38.96
N GLN A 76 5.12 -4.54 -37.67
CA GLN A 76 6.35 -5.18 -37.21
C GLN A 76 6.36 -6.69 -37.45
N ASP A 77 5.23 -7.38 -37.26
CA ASP A 77 5.12 -8.82 -37.54
C ASP A 77 5.29 -9.11 -39.04
N THR A 78 4.72 -8.27 -39.91
CA THR A 78 4.93 -8.43 -41.36
C THR A 78 6.39 -8.18 -41.75
N GLU A 79 7.06 -7.20 -41.15
CA GLU A 79 8.48 -6.94 -41.39
C GLU A 79 9.36 -8.07 -40.86
N ILE A 80 9.01 -8.67 -39.71
CA ILE A 80 9.68 -9.85 -39.18
C ILE A 80 9.56 -11.02 -40.16
N GLU A 81 8.38 -11.29 -40.70
CA GLU A 81 8.19 -12.36 -41.69
C GLU A 81 8.93 -12.06 -42.99
N ARG A 82 8.94 -10.80 -43.46
CA ARG A 82 9.73 -10.37 -44.61
C ARG A 82 11.22 -10.63 -44.38
N LEU A 83 11.77 -10.21 -43.25
CA LEU A 83 13.18 -10.40 -42.90
C LEU A 83 13.53 -11.89 -42.72
N LYS A 84 12.64 -12.70 -42.14
CA LYS A 84 12.81 -14.16 -42.08
C LYS A 84 12.90 -14.76 -43.48
N SER A 85 12.00 -14.36 -44.38
CA SER A 85 12.01 -14.82 -45.77
C SER A 85 13.29 -14.40 -46.50
N GLU A 86 13.78 -13.19 -46.26
CA GLU A 86 15.02 -12.65 -46.82
C GLU A 86 16.24 -13.42 -46.29
N ILE A 87 16.27 -13.74 -44.99
CA ILE A 87 17.32 -14.58 -44.38
C ILE A 87 17.31 -15.98 -45.00
N VAL A 88 16.14 -16.59 -45.20
CA VAL A 88 16.04 -17.91 -45.84
C VAL A 88 16.54 -17.86 -47.29
N ALA A 89 16.17 -16.82 -48.04
CA ALA A 89 16.63 -16.62 -49.41
C ALA A 89 18.14 -16.39 -49.48
N LEU A 90 18.70 -15.55 -48.61
CA LEU A 90 20.13 -15.31 -48.49
C LEU A 90 20.89 -16.57 -48.08
N ASN A 91 20.34 -17.39 -47.17
CA ASN A 91 20.94 -18.67 -46.79
C ASN A 91 20.93 -19.68 -47.94
N LYS A 92 19.83 -19.79 -48.70
CA LYS A 92 19.78 -20.62 -49.91
C LYS A 92 20.77 -20.15 -50.97
N THR A 93 20.89 -18.84 -51.18
CA THR A 93 21.87 -18.27 -52.11
C THR A 93 23.30 -18.51 -51.63
N LYS A 94 23.56 -18.41 -50.32
CA LYS A 94 24.84 -18.74 -49.69
C LYS A 94 25.17 -20.24 -49.79
N GLU A 95 24.18 -21.12 -49.71
CA GLU A 95 24.36 -22.55 -49.98
C GLU A 95 24.65 -22.82 -51.46
N LYS A 96 23.97 -22.13 -52.38
CA LYS A 96 24.24 -22.23 -53.84
C LYS A 96 25.61 -21.67 -54.23
N MET A 97 26.09 -20.67 -53.49
CA MET A 97 27.44 -20.11 -53.63
C MET A 97 28.49 -20.86 -52.80
N ARG A 98 28.14 -21.95 -52.09
CA ARG A 98 29.17 -22.84 -51.55
C ARG A 98 29.85 -23.51 -52.75
N PRO A 99 31.18 -23.41 -52.90
CA PRO A 99 31.90 -24.33 -53.75
C PRO A 99 31.59 -25.75 -53.26
N TYR A 100 31.57 -26.71 -54.18
CA TYR A 100 31.67 -28.14 -53.85
C TYR A 100 32.63 -28.31 -52.67
N GLN A 101 32.27 -29.13 -51.67
CA GLN A 101 33.18 -29.50 -50.57
C GLN A 101 34.41 -30.20 -51.17
N GLY A 102 35.37 -29.42 -51.66
CA GLY A 102 36.77 -29.79 -51.76
C GLY A 102 37.38 -29.61 -50.38
N ASN A 103 38.21 -30.58 -50.00
CA ASN A 103 38.92 -30.73 -48.73
C ASN A 103 39.14 -29.43 -47.93
N GLN A 104 38.88 -29.49 -46.62
CA GLN A 104 39.21 -28.46 -45.62
C GLN A 104 40.71 -28.10 -45.50
N GLU A 105 41.56 -28.61 -46.38
CA GLU A 105 43.01 -28.52 -46.27
C GLU A 105 43.59 -27.21 -46.86
N ASP A 106 42.86 -26.48 -47.71
CA ASP A 106 43.33 -25.24 -48.34
C ASP A 106 42.37 -24.03 -48.14
N GLU A 107 41.79 -23.85 -46.94
CA GLU A 107 41.20 -22.53 -46.61
C GLU A 107 42.34 -21.52 -46.40
N ASP A 108 42.39 -20.51 -47.29
CA ASP A 108 43.32 -19.38 -47.22
C ASP A 108 43.43 -18.88 -45.75
N PRO A 109 44.64 -18.88 -45.17
CA PRO A 109 44.85 -18.46 -43.79
C PRO A 109 44.31 -17.07 -43.49
N ASP A 110 44.24 -16.17 -44.49
CA ASP A 110 43.70 -14.83 -44.33
C ASP A 110 42.17 -14.83 -44.24
N ILE A 111 41.47 -15.73 -44.93
CA ILE A 111 40.01 -15.91 -44.76
C ILE A 111 39.69 -16.42 -43.35
N LYS A 112 40.52 -17.32 -42.79
CA LYS A 112 40.37 -17.78 -41.39
C LYS A 112 40.58 -16.63 -40.40
N LYS A 113 41.57 -15.75 -40.63
CA LYS A 113 41.80 -14.55 -39.80
C LYS A 113 40.62 -13.58 -39.89
N ILE A 114 40.11 -13.31 -41.08
CA ILE A 114 38.95 -12.41 -41.29
C ILE A 114 37.72 -12.94 -40.54
N LYS A 115 37.41 -14.25 -40.64
CA LYS A 115 36.29 -14.86 -39.90
C LYS A 115 36.44 -14.71 -38.38
N LYS A 116 37.65 -14.85 -37.84
CA LYS A 116 37.95 -14.62 -36.41
C LYS A 116 37.71 -13.17 -36.00
N VAL A 117 38.22 -12.20 -36.78
CA VAL A 117 38.02 -10.77 -36.52
C VAL A 117 36.53 -10.40 -36.59
N GLN A 118 35.80 -10.88 -37.59
CA GLN A 118 34.37 -10.63 -37.71
C GLN A 118 33.57 -11.24 -36.55
N SER A 119 33.93 -12.43 -36.08
CA SER A 119 33.31 -13.06 -34.91
C SER A 119 33.54 -12.21 -33.65
N PHE A 120 34.77 -11.74 -33.46
CA PHE A 120 35.11 -10.82 -32.37
C PHE A 120 34.32 -9.50 -32.46
N MET A 121 34.28 -8.88 -33.64
CA MET A 121 33.52 -7.64 -33.86
C MET A 121 32.02 -7.80 -33.61
N ARG A 122 31.41 -8.90 -34.07
CA ARG A 122 30.00 -9.21 -33.80
C ARG A 122 29.74 -9.34 -32.29
N GLY A 123 30.58 -10.11 -31.58
CA GLY A 123 30.48 -10.26 -30.13
C GLY A 123 30.68 -8.93 -29.38
N TRP A 124 31.64 -8.11 -29.79
CA TRP A 124 31.89 -6.79 -29.23
C TRP A 124 30.70 -5.84 -29.45
N LEU A 125 30.14 -5.80 -30.67
CA LEU A 125 28.96 -5.00 -30.99
C LEU A 125 27.74 -5.42 -30.16
N CYS A 126 27.49 -6.72 -30.00
CA CYS A 126 26.41 -7.23 -29.15
C CYS A 126 26.58 -6.80 -27.70
N ARG A 127 27.78 -6.93 -27.12
CA ARG A 127 28.06 -6.48 -25.74
C ARG A 127 27.88 -4.97 -25.59
N ARG A 128 28.33 -4.18 -26.58
CA ARG A 128 28.18 -2.71 -26.55
C ARG A 128 26.73 -2.28 -26.63
N LYS A 129 25.94 -2.89 -27.55
CA LYS A 129 24.50 -2.63 -27.66
C LYS A 129 23.77 -3.03 -26.38
N TRP A 130 24.06 -4.21 -25.83
CA TRP A 130 23.49 -4.66 -24.55
C TRP A 130 23.79 -3.68 -23.42
N LYS A 131 25.06 -3.24 -23.28
CA LYS A 131 25.45 -2.25 -22.27
C LYS A 131 24.66 -0.94 -22.41
N THR A 132 24.38 -0.51 -23.64
CA THR A 132 23.59 0.70 -23.92
C THR A 132 22.13 0.49 -23.50
N ILE A 133 21.49 -0.60 -23.94
CA ILE A 133 20.11 -0.95 -23.59
C ILE A 133 19.91 -1.04 -22.06
N VAL A 134 20.84 -1.71 -21.36
CA VAL A 134 20.79 -1.83 -19.90
C VAL A 134 20.93 -0.47 -19.24
N GLN A 135 21.85 0.38 -19.72
CA GLN A 135 22.03 1.72 -19.16
C GLN A 135 20.79 2.59 -19.37
N ASP A 136 20.23 2.58 -20.59
CA ASP A 136 19.02 3.31 -20.93
C ASP A 136 17.83 2.84 -20.07
N TYR A 137 17.70 1.54 -19.84
CA TYR A 137 16.71 0.99 -18.91
C TYR A 137 16.93 1.46 -17.47
N ILE A 138 18.15 1.35 -16.93
CA ILE A 138 18.46 1.75 -15.54
C ILE A 138 18.17 3.25 -15.31
N CYS A 139 18.45 4.08 -16.31
CA CYS A 139 18.17 5.51 -16.32
C CYS A 139 16.73 5.86 -16.70
N SER A 140 15.91 4.89 -17.09
CA SER A 140 14.53 5.15 -17.51
C SER A 140 13.65 5.57 -16.32
N PRO A 141 12.65 6.45 -16.54
CA PRO A 141 11.67 6.82 -15.52
C PRO A 141 10.93 5.62 -14.92
N HIS A 142 10.69 4.58 -15.72
CA HIS A 142 10.05 3.34 -15.25
C HIS A 142 10.91 2.60 -14.23
N ALA A 143 12.20 2.40 -14.51
CA ALA A 143 13.11 1.74 -13.58
C ALA A 143 13.33 2.54 -12.29
N GLU A 144 13.32 3.88 -12.37
CA GLU A 144 13.33 4.74 -11.19
C GLU A 144 12.05 4.57 -10.36
N SER A 145 10.88 4.62 -11.00
CA SER A 145 9.58 4.40 -10.34
C SER A 145 9.51 3.03 -9.65
N MET A 146 9.98 1.97 -10.33
CA MET A 146 10.06 0.64 -9.73
C MET A 146 11.00 0.60 -8.53
N ARG A 147 12.18 1.22 -8.60
CA ARG A 147 13.07 1.31 -7.43
C ARG A 147 12.42 2.05 -6.26
N LYS A 148 11.73 3.17 -6.51
CA LYS A 148 11.02 3.93 -5.47
C LYS A 148 9.91 3.10 -4.83
N ARG A 149 9.05 2.46 -5.64
CA ARG A 149 7.99 1.56 -5.14
C ARG A 149 8.58 0.45 -4.27
N ASN A 150 9.63 -0.20 -4.76
CA ASN A 150 10.31 -1.29 -4.08
C ASN A 150 10.90 -0.84 -2.74
N GLN A 151 11.56 0.31 -2.73
CA GLN A 151 12.12 0.91 -1.52
C GLN A 151 11.03 1.22 -0.48
N ILE A 152 9.89 1.79 -0.91
CA ILE A 152 8.76 2.06 -0.01
C ILE A 152 8.24 0.77 0.62
N VAL A 153 8.07 -0.29 -0.18
CA VAL A 153 7.60 -1.58 0.33
C VAL A 153 8.58 -2.19 1.33
N PHE A 154 9.88 -2.18 1.04
CA PHE A 154 10.88 -2.72 1.96
C PHE A 154 10.91 -1.94 3.27
N ASN A 155 10.91 -0.60 3.19
CA ASN A 155 10.85 0.25 4.38
C ASN A 155 9.58 -0.01 5.20
N MET A 156 8.44 -0.23 4.54
CA MET A 156 7.18 -0.54 5.23
C MET A 156 7.24 -1.88 5.97
N VAL A 157 7.82 -2.91 5.36
CA VAL A 157 7.97 -4.23 6.00
C VAL A 157 8.91 -4.15 7.20
N GLU A 158 10.00 -3.39 7.08
CA GLU A 158 10.94 -3.16 8.17
C GLU A 158 10.29 -2.36 9.31
N ALA A 159 9.60 -1.27 9.00
CA ALA A 159 8.86 -0.47 9.97
C ALA A 159 7.78 -1.28 10.69
N GLU A 160 7.04 -2.12 9.96
CA GLU A 160 6.02 -2.99 10.56
C GLU A 160 6.65 -4.05 11.46
N SER A 161 7.78 -4.64 11.07
CA SER A 161 8.51 -5.60 11.91
C SER A 161 8.96 -4.97 13.21
N GLU A 162 9.50 -3.74 13.16
CA GLU A 162 9.91 -3.00 14.36
C GLU A 162 8.70 -2.67 15.24
N TYR A 163 7.61 -2.17 14.64
CA TYR A 163 6.38 -1.84 15.36
C TYR A 163 5.78 -3.05 16.10
N VAL A 164 5.63 -4.18 15.41
CA VAL A 164 5.17 -5.43 16.00
C VAL A 164 6.09 -5.89 17.13
N HIS A 165 7.41 -5.73 16.98
CA HIS A 165 8.36 -6.06 18.04
C HIS A 165 8.15 -5.20 19.29
N GLN A 166 7.94 -3.90 19.14
CA GLN A 166 7.65 -3.00 20.26
C GLN A 166 6.36 -3.38 21.00
N LEU A 167 5.29 -3.70 20.25
CA LEU A 167 4.03 -4.19 20.83
C LEU A 167 4.20 -5.55 21.51
N TYR A 168 5.00 -6.44 20.92
CA TYR A 168 5.31 -7.73 21.51
C TYR A 168 5.98 -7.57 22.87
N VAL A 169 6.95 -6.65 23.01
CA VAL A 169 7.60 -6.34 24.29
C VAL A 169 6.58 -5.76 25.28
N LEU A 170 5.75 -4.79 24.86
CA LEU A 170 4.67 -4.23 25.69
C LEU A 170 3.79 -5.34 26.29
N VAL A 171 3.36 -6.28 25.45
CA VAL A 171 2.43 -7.34 25.86
C VAL A 171 3.12 -8.44 26.69
N ASN A 172 4.28 -8.92 26.26
CA ASN A 172 4.91 -10.11 26.86
C ASN A 172 5.82 -9.79 28.04
N CYS A 173 6.44 -8.60 28.07
CA CYS A 173 7.29 -8.20 29.18
C CYS A 173 6.53 -7.45 30.28
N PHE A 174 5.38 -6.85 29.97
CA PHE A 174 4.63 -6.05 30.94
C PHE A 174 3.19 -6.52 31.15
N LEU A 175 2.32 -6.48 30.12
CA LEU A 175 0.89 -6.77 30.27
C LEU A 175 0.65 -8.16 30.86
N ARG A 176 1.17 -9.21 30.23
CA ARG A 176 0.95 -10.60 30.67
C ARG A 176 1.53 -10.86 32.07
N PRO A 177 2.79 -10.48 32.38
CA PRO A 177 3.33 -10.59 33.73
C PRO A 177 2.53 -9.81 34.80
N LEU A 178 2.10 -8.57 34.50
CA LEU A 178 1.32 -7.77 35.44
C LEU A 178 -0.09 -8.32 35.65
N ARG A 179 -0.72 -8.84 34.59
CA ARG A 179 -2.00 -9.57 34.68
C ARG A 179 -1.86 -10.81 35.58
N MET A 180 -0.75 -11.53 35.50
CA MET A 180 -0.44 -12.64 36.41
C MET A 180 -0.19 -12.17 37.84
N ALA A 181 0.55 -11.08 38.04
CA ALA A 181 0.83 -10.51 39.36
C ALA A 181 -0.45 -10.04 40.07
N ALA A 182 -1.42 -9.51 39.32
CA ALA A 182 -2.75 -9.13 39.80
C ALA A 182 -3.56 -10.32 40.34
N SER A 183 -3.29 -11.54 39.89
CA SER A 183 -3.91 -12.77 40.41
C SER A 183 -3.15 -13.42 41.59
N SER A 184 -2.08 -12.79 42.08
CA SER A 184 -1.31 -13.34 43.20
C SER A 184 -2.04 -13.20 44.54
N LYS A 185 -1.58 -13.93 45.58
CA LYS A 185 -2.19 -13.88 46.93
C LYS A 185 -2.13 -12.50 47.58
N LYS A 186 -1.14 -11.68 47.21
CA LYS A 186 -0.96 -10.29 47.65
C LYS A 186 -0.64 -9.46 46.41
N PRO A 187 -1.66 -9.06 45.65
CA PRO A 187 -1.46 -8.43 44.36
C PRO A 187 -0.89 -7.02 44.53
N PRO A 188 0.23 -6.68 43.85
CA PRO A 188 0.80 -5.34 43.89
C PRO A 188 0.01 -4.34 43.04
N ILE A 189 -0.84 -4.84 42.13
CA ILE A 189 -1.71 -4.09 41.21
C ILE A 189 -3.03 -4.84 41.04
N SER A 190 -4.14 -4.13 40.82
CA SER A 190 -5.45 -4.75 40.57
C SER A 190 -5.64 -5.15 39.10
N HIS A 191 -6.60 -6.03 38.82
CA HIS A 191 -6.96 -6.36 37.43
C HIS A 191 -7.53 -5.14 36.67
N ASP A 192 -8.28 -4.28 37.36
CA ASP A 192 -8.86 -3.07 36.77
C ASP A 192 -7.77 -2.05 36.39
N ASP A 193 -6.74 -1.89 37.23
CA ASP A 193 -5.58 -1.05 36.92
C ASP A 193 -4.81 -1.58 35.72
N VAL A 194 -4.57 -2.90 35.64
CA VAL A 194 -3.91 -3.52 34.47
C VAL A 194 -4.76 -3.28 33.21
N SER A 195 -6.08 -3.49 33.28
CA SER A 195 -6.96 -3.23 32.13
C SER A 195 -6.92 -1.76 31.70
N SER A 196 -6.91 -0.84 32.66
CA SER A 196 -6.89 0.61 32.40
C SER A 196 -5.57 1.10 31.83
N ILE A 197 -4.44 0.52 32.26
CA ILE A 197 -3.09 0.87 31.77
C ILE A 197 -2.91 0.35 30.35
N PHE A 198 -3.25 -0.91 30.08
CA PHE A 198 -2.89 -1.56 28.82
C PHE A 198 -3.98 -1.48 27.75
N LEU A 199 -5.22 -1.14 28.12
CA LEU A 199 -6.37 -1.04 27.21
C LEU A 199 -6.46 -2.28 26.31
N ASN A 200 -6.67 -2.09 25.01
CA ASN A 200 -6.72 -3.13 24.00
C ASN A 200 -5.37 -3.36 23.26
N SER A 201 -4.24 -3.05 23.90
CA SER A 201 -2.89 -3.21 23.30
C SER A 201 -2.58 -4.63 22.82
N GLU A 202 -3.08 -5.66 23.50
CA GLU A 202 -2.91 -7.06 23.07
C GLU A 202 -3.66 -7.35 21.76
N THR A 203 -4.85 -6.77 21.58
CA THR A 203 -5.62 -6.87 20.33
C THR A 203 -4.92 -6.15 19.19
N ILE A 204 -4.37 -4.95 19.45
CA ILE A 204 -3.59 -4.20 18.47
C ILE A 204 -2.35 -5.00 18.03
N MET A 205 -1.59 -5.55 18.99
CA MET A 205 -0.44 -6.41 18.70
C MET A 205 -0.84 -7.58 17.80
N PHE A 206 -1.95 -8.26 18.09
CA PHE A 206 -2.41 -9.41 17.30
C PHE A 206 -2.78 -9.02 15.87
N LEU A 207 -3.48 -7.89 15.68
CA LEU A 207 -3.82 -7.38 14.35
C LEU A 207 -2.56 -7.15 13.50
N HIS A 208 -1.57 -6.46 14.08
CA HIS A 208 -0.34 -6.11 13.37
C HIS A 208 0.57 -7.31 13.15
N GLU A 209 0.58 -8.29 14.05
CA GLU A 209 1.25 -9.58 13.82
C GLU A 209 0.67 -10.30 12.60
N ILE A 210 -0.65 -10.34 12.43
CA ILE A 210 -1.29 -10.93 11.24
C ILE A 210 -0.88 -10.17 9.97
N PHE A 211 -0.94 -8.83 10.00
CA PHE A 211 -0.56 -8.01 8.85
C PHE A 211 0.91 -8.22 8.47
N HIS A 212 1.82 -8.22 9.45
CA HIS A 212 3.24 -8.50 9.26
C HIS A 212 3.51 -9.88 8.67
N GLN A 213 2.81 -10.93 9.13
CA GLN A 213 2.91 -12.26 8.53
C GLN A 213 2.44 -12.26 7.07
N GLY A 214 1.36 -11.55 6.76
CA GLY A 214 0.90 -11.30 5.39
C GLY A 214 1.98 -10.64 4.53
N LEU A 215 2.61 -9.57 5.03
CA LEU A 215 3.69 -8.87 4.35
C LEU A 215 4.88 -9.81 4.07
N LYS A 216 5.34 -10.58 5.06
CA LYS A 216 6.43 -11.55 4.91
C LYS A 216 6.13 -12.59 3.82
N ALA A 217 4.91 -13.10 3.77
CA ALA A 217 4.49 -14.05 2.74
C ALA A 217 4.54 -13.45 1.32
N ARG A 218 4.19 -12.16 1.18
CA ARG A 218 4.27 -11.46 -0.11
C ARG A 218 5.72 -11.22 -0.53
N ILE A 219 6.58 -10.79 0.39
CA ILE A 219 8.01 -10.58 0.14
C ILE A 219 8.73 -11.86 -0.29
N ALA A 220 8.34 -13.02 0.26
CA ALA A 220 8.89 -14.31 -0.16
C ALA A 220 8.68 -14.62 -1.66
N ASN A 221 7.68 -14.00 -2.31
CA ASN A 221 7.34 -14.18 -3.72
C ASN A 221 7.80 -13.02 -4.62
N TRP A 222 8.80 -12.25 -4.16
CA TRP A 222 9.42 -11.18 -4.95
C TRP A 222 9.88 -11.67 -6.34
N PRO A 223 9.68 -10.90 -7.44
CA PRO A 223 9.29 -9.49 -7.53
C PRO A 223 7.78 -9.21 -7.66
N THR A 224 6.94 -10.24 -7.71
CA THR A 224 5.50 -10.08 -7.91
C THR A 224 4.81 -9.74 -6.60
N LEU A 225 4.71 -8.45 -6.30
CA LEU A 225 4.08 -7.94 -5.08
C LEU A 225 2.71 -7.32 -5.33
N ILE A 226 1.70 -7.89 -4.68
CA ILE A 226 0.37 -7.31 -4.53
C ILE A 226 0.10 -7.26 -3.03
N LEU A 227 -0.15 -6.07 -2.50
CA LEU A 227 -0.34 -5.80 -1.07
C LEU A 227 -1.74 -5.25 -0.76
N ALA A 228 -2.50 -4.85 -1.78
CA ALA A 228 -3.78 -4.14 -1.61
C ALA A 228 -4.77 -4.92 -0.75
N ASP A 229 -4.86 -6.23 -0.95
CA ASP A 229 -5.73 -7.13 -0.20
C ASP A 229 -5.38 -7.20 1.30
N LEU A 230 -4.11 -7.01 1.66
CA LEU A 230 -3.71 -6.92 3.07
C LEU A 230 -4.22 -5.62 3.71
N PHE A 231 -4.23 -4.52 2.96
CA PHE A 231 -4.77 -3.24 3.43
C PHE A 231 -6.30 -3.24 3.50
N ASP A 232 -6.98 -3.92 2.59
CA ASP A 232 -8.44 -4.09 2.63
C ASP A 232 -8.89 -4.79 3.92
N ILE A 233 -8.04 -5.65 4.49
CA ILE A 233 -8.27 -6.30 5.79
C ILE A 233 -7.86 -5.39 6.96
N LEU A 234 -6.71 -4.71 6.87
CA LEU A 234 -6.16 -3.91 7.97
C LEU A 234 -6.95 -2.62 8.23
N LEU A 235 -7.28 -1.85 7.17
CA LEU A 235 -7.84 -0.49 7.30
C LEU A 235 -9.18 -0.46 8.06
N PRO A 236 -10.16 -1.35 7.79
CA PRO A 236 -11.41 -1.36 8.56
C PRO A 236 -11.21 -1.65 10.06
N MET A 237 -10.13 -2.37 10.40
CA MET A 237 -9.81 -2.76 11.76
C MET A 237 -9.12 -1.65 12.56
N LEU A 238 -8.67 -0.55 11.91
CA LEU A 238 -8.01 0.56 12.61
C LEU A 238 -8.92 1.28 13.62
N ASN A 239 -10.24 1.09 13.56
CA ASN A 239 -11.16 1.62 14.57
C ASN A 239 -10.85 1.12 15.99
N ILE A 240 -10.15 -0.01 16.16
CA ILE A 240 -9.71 -0.47 17.49
C ILE A 240 -8.78 0.54 18.18
N TYR A 241 -8.06 1.38 17.44
CA TYR A 241 -7.16 2.38 18.02
C TYR A 241 -7.90 3.50 18.75
N GLN A 242 -9.20 3.72 18.48
CA GLN A 242 -9.97 4.78 19.13
C GLN A 242 -9.98 4.64 20.66
N GLU A 243 -10.07 3.41 21.16
CA GLU A 243 -10.02 3.13 22.60
C GLU A 243 -8.67 3.56 23.19
N PHE A 244 -7.58 3.25 22.48
CA PHE A 244 -6.24 3.59 22.92
C PHE A 244 -6.00 5.09 22.92
N VAL A 245 -6.31 5.76 21.81
CA VAL A 245 -6.10 7.22 21.64
C VAL A 245 -6.91 8.02 22.65
N ARG A 246 -8.20 7.67 22.85
CA ARG A 246 -9.10 8.43 23.75
C ARG A 246 -8.71 8.28 25.22
N ASN A 247 -8.23 7.10 25.62
CA ASN A 247 -7.97 6.78 27.02
C ASN A 247 -6.47 6.82 27.40
N HIS A 248 -5.57 7.13 26.47
CA HIS A 248 -4.12 7.09 26.73
C HIS A 248 -3.69 7.95 27.93
N GLN A 249 -4.19 9.19 28.01
CA GLN A 249 -3.87 10.07 29.14
C GLN A 249 -4.32 9.50 30.48
N TYR A 250 -5.49 8.86 30.49
CA TYR A 250 -6.03 8.19 31.68
C TYR A 250 -5.19 6.96 32.06
N SER A 251 -4.79 6.15 31.06
CA SER A 251 -3.86 5.02 31.23
C SER A 251 -2.57 5.45 31.93
N LEU A 252 -1.93 6.52 31.47
CA LEU A 252 -0.70 7.05 32.08
C LEU A 252 -0.94 7.56 33.51
N GLN A 253 -2.09 8.16 33.79
CA GLN A 253 -2.45 8.60 35.15
C GLN A 253 -2.62 7.41 36.09
N VAL A 254 -3.30 6.34 35.66
CA VAL A 254 -3.45 5.11 36.44
C VAL A 254 -2.07 4.50 36.72
N LEU A 255 -1.20 4.40 35.71
CA LEU A 255 0.18 3.93 35.89
C LEU A 255 0.94 4.76 36.93
N ALA A 256 0.85 6.09 36.86
CA ALA A 256 1.49 6.98 37.82
C ALA A 256 0.96 6.78 39.25
N ASN A 257 -0.34 6.53 39.41
CA ASN A 257 -0.94 6.20 40.70
C ASN A 257 -0.43 4.84 41.22
N CYS A 258 -0.37 3.81 40.38
CA CYS A 258 0.18 2.50 40.75
C CYS A 258 1.64 2.60 41.20
N LYS A 259 2.46 3.46 40.58
CA LYS A 259 3.87 3.71 40.97
C LYS A 259 4.04 4.27 42.39
N GLN A 260 2.99 4.80 43.01
CA GLN A 260 3.05 5.21 44.43
C GLN A 260 3.12 4.02 45.38
N ASN A 261 2.66 2.83 44.95
CA ASN A 261 2.84 1.60 45.68
C ASN A 261 4.27 1.06 45.51
N ARG A 262 5.04 1.00 46.61
CA ARG A 262 6.45 0.58 46.60
C ARG A 262 6.65 -0.86 46.10
N ASP A 263 5.70 -1.75 46.36
CA ASP A 263 5.78 -3.14 45.89
C ASP A 263 5.62 -3.22 44.37
N PHE A 264 4.69 -2.43 43.81
CA PHE A 264 4.52 -2.31 42.37
C PHE A 264 5.70 -1.62 41.69
N ASP A 265 6.18 -0.48 42.21
CA ASP A 265 7.33 0.24 41.64
C ASP A 265 8.58 -0.65 41.58
N LYS A 266 8.82 -1.43 42.64
CA LYS A 266 9.92 -2.40 42.66
C LYS A 266 9.74 -3.51 41.62
N LEU A 267 8.52 -4.05 41.49
CA LEU A 267 8.22 -5.09 40.50
C LEU A 267 8.39 -4.56 39.06
N LEU A 268 7.86 -3.37 38.78
CA LEU A 268 7.94 -2.75 37.47
C LEU A 268 9.40 -2.51 37.04
N LYS A 269 10.23 -1.99 37.94
CA LYS A 269 11.68 -1.82 37.70
C LYS A 269 12.39 -3.14 37.38
N GLN A 270 11.94 -4.26 37.94
CA GLN A 270 12.48 -5.58 37.58
C GLN A 270 12.11 -5.98 36.15
N TYR A 271 10.90 -5.65 35.70
CA TYR A 271 10.47 -5.92 34.32
C TYR A 271 11.14 -4.98 33.32
N GLU A 272 11.34 -3.70 33.66
CA GLU A 272 12.08 -2.74 32.84
C GLU A 272 13.56 -3.11 32.69
N ALA A 273 14.13 -3.84 33.66
CA ALA A 273 15.49 -4.37 33.58
C ALA A 273 15.63 -5.59 32.64
N ASN A 274 14.54 -6.09 32.06
CA ASN A 274 14.60 -7.16 31.07
C ASN A 274 15.38 -6.66 29.82
N PRO A 275 16.37 -7.43 29.31
CA PRO A 275 17.12 -7.04 28.12
C PRO A 275 16.25 -6.71 26.90
N ALA A 276 15.09 -7.35 26.75
CA ALA A 276 14.14 -7.08 25.68
C ALA A 276 13.54 -5.65 25.73
N CYS A 277 13.57 -5.00 26.90
CA CYS A 277 13.11 -3.62 27.05
C CYS A 277 14.17 -2.59 26.62
N GLU A 278 15.44 -3.02 26.43
CA GLU A 278 16.56 -2.16 26.01
C GLU A 278 16.74 -0.91 26.88
N GLY A 279 16.41 -1.01 28.17
CA GLY A 279 16.46 0.11 29.12
C GLY A 279 15.36 1.16 28.96
N ARG A 280 14.34 0.91 28.13
CA ARG A 280 13.14 1.75 28.00
C ARG A 280 12.14 1.46 29.12
N MET A 281 11.44 2.50 29.55
CA MET A 281 10.39 2.41 30.58
C MET A 281 9.06 1.98 29.96
N LEU A 282 8.14 1.44 30.77
CA LEU A 282 6.80 1.05 30.32
C LEU A 282 6.06 2.21 29.62
N GLU A 283 6.20 3.44 30.11
CA GLU A 283 5.61 4.63 29.48
C GLU A 283 6.01 4.78 28.02
N THR A 284 7.28 4.53 27.67
CA THR A 284 7.74 4.59 26.28
C THR A 284 6.97 3.61 25.42
N PHE A 285 6.79 2.37 25.90
CA PHE A 285 6.08 1.34 25.14
C PHE A 285 4.58 1.65 24.96
N LEU A 286 3.96 2.30 25.94
CA LEU A 286 2.57 2.73 25.85
C LEU A 286 2.35 3.83 24.80
N THR A 287 3.39 4.53 24.35
CA THR A 287 3.24 5.54 23.29
C THR A 287 3.22 4.95 21.87
N TYR A 288 3.76 3.75 21.64
CA TYR A 288 3.88 3.21 20.27
C TYR A 288 2.55 3.11 19.53
N PRO A 289 1.45 2.60 20.12
CA PRO A 289 0.18 2.54 19.41
C PRO A 289 -0.33 3.91 18.94
N MET A 290 0.08 5.01 19.57
CA MET A 290 -0.35 6.36 19.18
C MET A 290 0.36 6.88 17.93
N PHE A 291 1.56 6.40 17.62
CA PHE A 291 2.39 6.95 16.54
C PHE A 291 2.17 6.26 15.18
N GLN A 292 1.49 5.11 15.16
CA GLN A 292 1.31 4.32 13.95
C GLN A 292 0.13 4.81 13.08
N VAL A 293 -0.93 5.31 13.71
CA VAL A 293 -2.12 5.81 13.02
C VAL A 293 -2.09 7.35 13.08
N PRO A 294 -2.10 8.05 11.93
CA PRO A 294 -2.06 9.52 11.88
C PRO A 294 -3.32 10.19 12.45
#